data_AF-A0A2P5LPB2-F1
#
_entry.id   AF-A0A2P5LPB2-F1
#
_cell.length_a   1.000
_cell.length_b   1.000
_cell.length_c   1.000
_cell.angle_alpha   90.00
_cell.angle_beta   90.00
_cell.angle_gamma   90.00
#
_symmetry.space_group_name_H-M   'P 1'
#
loop_
_entity.id
_entity.type
_entity.pdbx_description
1 polymer ?
#
loop_
_entity_poly.entity_id
_entity_poly.type
_entity_poly.pdbx_seq_one_letter_code
_entity_poly.pdbx_strand_id
1 'polypeptide(L)' 'RQKRDQELAAPRLLLPSIQVNIRAGKFPPPRGDGARFLSIPVKFKGAAAQAG' A
#
# COMPACT_ATOMS: atom_id res chain seq x y z
N ARG A 1 19.28 -15.97 3.03
CA ARG A 1 18.18 -15.10 3.52
C ARG A 1 17.34 -14.51 2.37
N GLN A 2 17.93 -13.90 1.33
CA GLN A 2 17.17 -13.31 0.21
C GLN A 2 16.24 -14.26 -0.56
N LYS A 3 16.63 -15.53 -0.81
CA LYS A 3 15.79 -16.49 -1.57
C LYS A 3 14.44 -16.78 -0.91
N ARG A 4 14.38 -16.83 0.42
CA ARG A 4 13.15 -17.19 1.15
C ARG A 4 12.14 -16.04 1.19
N ASP A 5 12.63 -14.81 1.19
CA ASP A 5 11.80 -13.59 1.19
C ASP A 5 11.19 -13.31 -0.20
N GLN A 6 11.77 -13.86 -1.27
CA GLN A 6 11.27 -13.71 -2.64
C GLN A 6 10.01 -14.54 -2.92
N GLU A 7 9.85 -15.68 -2.24
CA GLU A 7 8.70 -16.57 -2.41
C GLU A 7 7.53 -16.20 -1.48
N LEU A 8 7.77 -15.35 -0.49
CA LEU A 8 6.76 -14.92 0.46
C LEU A 8 5.90 -13.79 -0.12
N ALA A 9 4.59 -14.01 -0.12
CA ALA A 9 3.64 -12.97 -0.49
C ALA A 9 3.75 -11.77 0.48
N ALA A 10 3.64 -10.56 -0.06
CA ALA A 10 3.63 -9.35 0.76
C ALA A 10 2.44 -9.39 1.75
N PRO A 11 2.65 -9.05 3.04
CA PRO A 11 1.56 -8.99 4.01
C PRO A 11 0.49 -7.99 3.58
N ARG A 12 -0.78 -8.37 3.68
CA ARG A 12 -1.95 -7.57 3.24
C ARG A 12 -1.99 -6.16 3.83
N LEU A 13 -1.45 -5.98 5.04
CA LEU A 13 -1.44 -4.71 5.76
C LEU A 13 -0.07 -4.02 5.81
N LEU A 14 0.90 -4.45 4.99
CA LEU A 14 2.25 -3.87 5.04
C LEU A 14 2.22 -2.35 4.79
N LEU A 15 1.57 -1.93 3.71
CA LEU A 15 1.47 -0.53 3.30
C LEU A 15 0.70 0.36 4.30
N PRO A 16 -0.51 -0.01 4.78
CA PRO A 16 -1.21 0.80 5.78
C PRO A 16 -0.48 0.82 7.12
N SER A 17 0.13 -0.29 7.54
CA SER A 17 0.87 -0.36 8.81
C SER A 17 2.06 0.60 8.82
N ILE A 18 2.83 0.66 7.73
CA ILE A 18 3.97 1.58 7.63
C ILE A 18 3.52 3.04 7.80
N GLN A 19 2.43 3.44 7.12
CA GLN A 19 1.93 4.82 7.14
C GLN A 19 1.46 5.28 8.53
N VAL A 20 0.89 4.37 9.31
CA VAL A 20 0.38 4.67 10.66
C VAL A 20 1.49 4.52 11.70
N ASN A 21 2.31 3.48 11.62
CA ASN A 21 3.33 3.18 12.62
C ASN A 21 4.48 4.19 12.60
N ILE A 22 4.86 4.71 11.43
CA ILE A 22 5.88 5.78 11.35
C ILE A 22 5.43 7.07 12.06
N ARG A 23 4.12 7.23 12.27
CA ARG A 23 3.51 8.35 13.00
C ARG A 23 3.16 7.98 14.45
N ALA A 24 3.81 6.97 15.01
CA ALA A 24 3.54 6.44 16.35
C ALA A 24 2.06 6.06 16.56
N GLY A 25 1.43 5.46 15.54
CA GLY A 25 0.03 5.05 15.60
C GLY A 25 -0.99 6.12 15.19
N LYS A 26 -0.56 7.33 14.84
CA LYS A 26 -1.45 8.43 14.44
C LYS A 26 -1.79 8.37 12.96
N PHE A 27 -3.07 8.52 12.63
CA PHE A 27 -3.52 8.63 11.25
C PHE A 27 -3.00 9.90 10.55
N PRO A 28 -2.98 9.91 9.20
CA PRO A 28 -2.76 11.12 8.43
C PRO A 28 -3.73 12.25 8.79
N PRO A 29 -3.33 13.53 8.63
CA PRO A 29 -4.23 14.64 8.82
C PRO A 29 -5.46 14.50 7.92
N PRO A 30 -6.63 14.95 8.38
CA PRO A 30 -7.83 14.97 7.54
C PRO A 30 -7.61 15.89 6.33
N ARG A 31 -8.24 15.54 5.22
CA ARG A 31 -8.32 16.40 4.04
C ARG A 31 -9.39 17.49 4.27
N GLY A 32 -9.52 18.46 3.36
CA GLY A 32 -10.45 19.60 3.50
C GLY A 32 -11.94 19.22 3.66
N ASP A 33 -12.30 17.98 3.37
CA ASP A 33 -13.60 17.34 3.59
C ASP A 33 -13.74 16.66 4.97
N GLY A 34 -12.72 16.75 5.82
CA GLY A 34 -12.69 16.15 7.16
C GLY A 34 -12.36 14.65 7.17
N ALA A 35 -12.30 13.99 6.02
CA ALA A 35 -12.02 12.56 5.91
C ALA A 35 -10.51 12.28 5.93
N ARG A 36 -10.14 11.12 6.48
CA ARG A 36 -8.75 10.62 6.51
C ARG A 36 -8.57 9.53 5.48
N PHE A 37 -7.51 9.62 4.68
CA PHE A 37 -7.21 8.68 3.61
C PHE A 37 -5.85 8.02 3.86
N LEU A 38 -5.76 6.72 3.61
CA LEU A 38 -4.50 5.99 3.50
C LEU A 38 -4.18 5.81 2.02
N SER A 39 -2.94 6.11 1.65
CA SER A 39 -2.52 6.09 0.24
C SER A 39 -2.02 4.70 -0.12
N ILE A 40 -2.65 4.04 -1.10
CA ILE A 40 -2.16 2.75 -1.60
C ILE A 40 -1.48 3.00 -2.95
N PRO A 41 -0.14 2.85 -3.05
CA PRO A 41 0.54 2.93 -4.33
C PRO A 41 0.06 1.79 -5.22
N VAL A 42 -0.59 2.16 -6.32
CA VAL A 42 -0.99 1.22 -7.37
C VAL A 42 -0.01 1.31 -8.53
N LYS A 43 0.48 0.17 -9.00
CA LYS A 43 1.16 0.09 -10.29
C LYS A 43 0.08 -0.10 -11.35
N PHE A 44 -0.08 0.86 -12.24
CA PHE A 44 -0.95 0.70 -13.40
C PHE A 44 -0.34 -0.38 -14.30
N LYS A 45 -0.97 -1.56 -14.35
CA LYS A 45 -0.65 -2.56 -15.36
C LYS A 45 -1.41 -2.14 -16.63
N GLY A 46 -0.74 -1.38 -17.49
CA GLY A 46 -1.31 -1.00 -18.79
C GLY A 46 -1.81 -2.21 -19.57
N ALA A 47 -3.02 -2.10 -20.11
CA ALA A 47 -3.72 -3.02 -21.00
C ALA A 47 -3.57 -4.52 -20.69
N ALA A 48 -4.40 -5.02 -19.78
CA ALA A 48 -4.96 -6.36 -19.96
C ALA A 48 -6.10 -6.30 -20.99
N ALA A 49 -5.76 -6.02 -22.24
CA ALA A 49 -6.63 -6.18 -23.42
C ALA A 49 -5.75 -6.09 -24.68
N GLN A 50 -5.88 -7.10 -25.56
CA GLN A 50 -5.05 -7.42 -26.75
C GLN A 50 -3.85 -8.31 -26.41
N ALA A 51 -3.69 -9.55 -26.87
CA ALA A 51 -4.34 -10.44 -27.84
C ALA A 51 -4.26 -11.88 -27.26
N GLY A 52 -5.12 -12.84 -27.58
CA GLY A 52 -5.30 -13.38 -28.93
C GLY A 52 -4.10 -14.26 -29.24
#